data_AF-A0A820G9I4-F1
#
_entry.id   AF-A0A820G9I4-F1
#
_cell.length_a   1.000
_cell.length_b   1.000
_cell.length_c   1.000
_cell.angle_alpha   90.00
_cell.angle_beta   90.00
_cell.angle_gamma   90.00
#
_symmetry.space_group_name_H-M   'P 1'
#
loop_
_entity.id
_entity.type
_entity.pdbx_description
1 polymer ?
#
loop_
_entity_poly.entity_id
_entity_poly.type
_entity_poly.pdbx_seq_one_letter_code
_entity_poly.pdbx_strand_id
1 'polypeptide(L)'
;MGLSYLLFYSYKVEPCQIALFNYEIAFASILSYNLPKFTAYTSWSANGITFADTTIIGTNPYGIFIDTNNTIYVAERTPNRVQVWHDSSSAPIRVLTSSLSTPFSVFVTINGDIYIDNGGSNTRVDKWTLNSSTSTSAMYV
;
A
#
# COMPACT_ATOMS: atom_id res chain seq x y z
N MET A 1 26.71 2.08 12.80
CA MET A 1 25.70 2.96 12.18
C MET A 1 24.48 2.09 11.93
N GLY A 2 23.43 2.25 12.73
CA GLY A 2 22.26 1.37 12.68
C GLY A 2 21.30 1.78 11.59
N LEU A 3 21.01 0.88 10.65
CA LEU A 3 19.95 1.07 9.67
C LEU A 3 18.61 0.82 10.36
N SER A 4 17.76 1.85 10.39
CA SER A 4 16.40 1.76 10.91
C SER A 4 15.49 1.33 9.75
N TYR A 5 14.81 0.18 9.89
CA TYR A 5 13.88 -0.32 8.88
C TYR A 5 12.44 -0.09 9.35
N LEU A 6 11.62 0.46 8.46
CA LEU A 6 10.19 0.58 8.67
C LEU A 6 9.53 -0.72 8.16
N LEU A 7 9.01 -1.52 9.09
CA LEU A 7 8.31 -2.77 8.83
C LEU A 7 6.83 -2.55 9.15
N PHE A 8 5.91 -3.02 8.32
CA PHE A 8 4.48 -3.03 8.64
C PHE A 8 3.95 -4.45 8.48
N TYR A 9 3.29 -4.96 9.52
CA TYR A 9 2.54 -6.21 9.49
C TYR A 9 1.17 -5.97 10.12
N SER A 10 0.12 -6.52 9.51
CA SER A 10 -1.23 -6.64 10.08
C SER A 10 -1.57 -8.12 10.15
N TYR A 11 -1.84 -8.63 11.34
CA TYR A 11 -2.23 -10.02 11.58
C TYR A 11 -3.75 -10.17 11.56
N LYS A 12 -4.21 -11.26 10.95
CA LYS A 12 -5.58 -11.77 11.03
C LYS A 12 -5.73 -12.46 12.39
N VAL A 13 -6.56 -11.91 13.27
CA VAL A 13 -6.91 -12.56 14.55
C VAL A 13 -8.32 -13.10 14.41
N GLU A 14 -8.55 -14.41 14.53
CA GLU A 14 -9.81 -14.98 15.02
C GLU A 14 -9.63 -16.47 15.43
N PRO A 15 -10.39 -17.02 16.40
CA PRO A 15 -11.29 -16.38 17.36
C PRO A 15 -10.95 -16.70 18.83
N CYS A 16 -11.25 -15.78 19.75
CA CYS A 16 -11.52 -16.17 21.14
C CYS A 16 -12.95 -15.77 21.45
N GLN A 17 -13.86 -16.75 21.46
CA GLN A 17 -15.20 -16.55 21.99
C GLN A 17 -15.14 -16.48 23.52
N ILE A 18 -15.75 -15.42 24.08
CA ILE A 18 -16.62 -15.44 25.27
C ILE A 18 -17.56 -14.20 25.16
N ALA A 19 -18.87 -14.44 25.28
CA ALA A 19 -19.97 -13.46 25.24
C ALA A 19 -20.14 -12.77 26.63
N LEU A 20 -20.69 -11.56 26.84
CA LEU A 20 -22.03 -11.03 26.53
C LEU A 20 -22.11 -9.49 26.72
N PHE A 21 -22.97 -8.86 25.91
CA PHE A 21 -23.69 -7.56 25.95
C PHE A 21 -23.01 -6.23 26.36
N ASN A 22 -23.01 -5.27 25.42
CA ASN A 22 -23.76 -4.01 25.58
C ASN A 22 -24.07 -3.40 24.21
N TYR A 23 -25.32 -2.94 24.05
CA TYR A 23 -25.84 -2.28 22.87
C TYR A 23 -25.35 -0.83 22.87
N GLU A 24 -24.31 -0.52 22.10
CA GLU A 24 -24.07 0.85 21.66
C GLU A 24 -23.77 0.84 20.16
N ILE A 25 -24.69 1.44 19.42
CA ILE A 25 -24.50 1.83 18.02
C ILE A 25 -23.46 2.95 18.04
N ALA A 26 -22.18 2.59 17.99
CA ALA A 26 -21.11 3.53 17.72
C ALA A 26 -20.93 3.60 16.21
N PHE A 27 -21.43 4.69 15.60
CA PHE A 27 -21.11 5.04 14.22
C PHE A 27 -19.59 4.94 14.04
N ALA A 28 -19.17 4.01 13.16
CA ALA A 28 -17.78 3.85 12.78
C ALA A 28 -17.30 5.17 12.16
N SER A 29 -16.65 6.00 12.98
CA SER A 29 -15.92 7.18 12.54
C SER A 29 -14.73 6.68 11.72
N ILE A 30 -14.97 6.51 10.43
CA ILE A 30 -14.05 6.48 9.29
C ILE A 30 -12.57 6.49 9.74
N LEU A 31 -11.99 5.28 9.81
CA LEU A 31 -10.58 5.09 10.09
C LEU A 31 -9.73 5.77 9.01
N SER A 32 -8.66 6.44 9.45
CA SER A 32 -7.50 6.66 8.60
C SER A 32 -6.91 5.29 8.24
N TYR A 33 -6.81 4.99 6.94
CA TYR A 33 -6.22 3.73 6.45
C TYR A 33 -4.70 3.62 6.72
N ASN A 34 -4.05 4.67 7.23
CA ASN A 34 -2.60 4.72 7.47
C ASN A 34 -2.21 4.77 8.96
N LEU A 35 -3.11 4.39 9.89
CA LEU A 35 -2.74 4.26 11.30
C LEU A 35 -2.67 2.78 11.69
N PRO A 36 -1.47 2.19 11.86
CA PRO A 36 -1.36 0.86 12.41
C PRO A 36 -1.89 0.86 13.85
N LYS A 37 -2.93 0.08 14.13
CA LYS A 37 -3.41 -0.15 15.50
C LYS A 37 -2.61 -1.29 16.11
N PHE A 38 -1.45 -0.97 16.68
CA PHE A 38 -0.67 -1.94 17.44
C PHE A 38 -1.27 -2.13 18.85
N THR A 39 -1.49 -3.38 19.27
CA THR A 39 -1.85 -3.69 20.65
C THR A 39 -0.60 -3.71 21.54
N ALA A 40 -0.78 -3.60 22.87
CA ALA A 40 0.32 -3.54 23.84
C ALA A 40 1.26 -4.75 23.85
N TYR A 41 0.90 -5.84 23.14
CA TYR A 41 1.70 -7.06 23.02
C TYR A 41 2.05 -7.41 21.57
N THR A 42 1.98 -6.43 20.67
CA THR A 42 2.45 -6.59 19.30
C THR A 42 3.93 -6.95 19.32
N SER A 43 4.25 -8.15 18.86
CA SER A 43 5.62 -8.60 18.61
C SER A 43 5.84 -8.79 17.11
N TRP A 44 7.06 -8.51 16.67
CA TRP A 44 7.46 -8.78 15.29
C TRP A 44 7.48 -10.29 15.05
N SER A 45 6.90 -10.74 13.93
CA SER A 45 7.08 -12.11 13.49
C SER A 45 8.56 -12.36 13.20
N ALA A 46 9.15 -13.37 13.85
CA ALA A 46 10.52 -13.81 13.53
C ALA A 46 10.64 -14.34 12.08
N ASN A 47 9.52 -14.70 11.46
CA ASN A 47 9.40 -15.12 10.07
C ASN A 47 8.97 -13.98 9.14
N GLY A 48 9.01 -12.72 9.60
CA GLY A 48 8.72 -11.57 8.76
C GLY A 48 9.68 -11.49 7.57
N ILE A 49 9.14 -11.26 6.39
CA ILE A 49 9.90 -10.96 5.17
C ILE A 49 10.35 -9.49 5.20
N THR A 50 11.63 -9.23 4.93
CA THR A 50 12.11 -7.88 4.65
C THR A 50 11.73 -7.51 3.23
N PHE A 51 10.65 -6.75 3.07
CA PHE A 51 10.19 -6.30 1.75
C PHE A 51 10.92 -5.02 1.29
N ALA A 52 11.37 -4.18 2.24
CA ALA A 52 12.10 -2.94 1.99
C ALA A 52 13.58 -3.15 1.66
N ASP A 53 13.87 -4.05 0.72
CA ASP A 53 15.22 -4.26 0.20
C ASP A 53 15.37 -3.63 -1.19
N THR A 54 16.59 -3.15 -1.46
CA THR A 54 16.97 -2.54 -2.74
C THR A 54 16.85 -3.51 -3.92
N THR A 55 16.93 -4.82 -3.71
CA THR A 55 16.75 -5.81 -4.78
C THR A 55 15.28 -6.09 -5.10
N ILE A 56 14.38 -5.84 -4.14
CA ILE A 56 12.94 -6.08 -4.25
C ILE A 56 12.22 -4.81 -4.72
N ILE A 57 12.34 -3.73 -3.95
CA ILE A 57 11.63 -2.47 -4.23
C ILE A 57 12.40 -1.59 -5.20
N GLY A 58 13.73 -1.68 -5.22
CA GLY A 58 14.58 -0.75 -5.97
C GLY A 58 15.17 0.36 -5.08
N THR A 59 15.82 1.33 -5.72
CA THR A 59 16.63 2.35 -5.02
C THR A 59 15.95 3.70 -4.88
N ASN A 60 14.80 3.91 -5.53
CA ASN A 60 14.14 5.22 -5.57
C ASN A 60 12.61 5.17 -5.34
N PRO A 61 12.10 4.47 -4.30
CA PRO A 61 10.69 4.50 -3.92
C PRO A 61 10.33 5.82 -3.23
N TYR A 62 9.18 6.40 -3.56
CA TYR A 62 8.69 7.67 -3.00
C TYR A 62 7.34 7.55 -2.30
N GLY A 63 6.53 6.57 -2.68
CA GLY A 63 5.22 6.34 -2.08
C GLY A 63 4.98 4.87 -1.84
N ILE A 64 4.34 4.55 -0.72
CA ILE A 64 3.87 3.19 -0.39
C ILE A 64 2.41 3.26 0.04
N PHE A 65 1.63 2.27 -0.36
CA PHE A 65 0.27 2.04 0.11
C PHE A 65 0.08 0.55 0.36
N ILE A 66 -0.65 0.21 1.43
CA ILE A 66 -1.00 -1.17 1.76
C ILE A 66 -2.51 -1.22 1.89
N ASP A 67 -3.18 -2.06 1.10
CA ASP A 67 -4.63 -2.19 1.15
C ASP A 67 -5.10 -3.16 2.27
N THR A 68 -6.41 -3.30 2.43
CA THR A 68 -7.00 -4.19 3.44
C THR A 68 -6.78 -5.68 3.17
N ASN A 69 -6.31 -6.05 1.97
CA ASN A 69 -5.96 -7.41 1.59
C ASN A 69 -4.45 -7.68 1.77
N ASN A 70 -3.71 -6.77 2.41
CA ASN A 70 -2.25 -6.77 2.52
C ASN A 70 -1.54 -6.76 1.16
N THR A 71 -2.17 -6.16 0.14
CA THR A 71 -1.51 -5.88 -1.14
C THR A 71 -0.67 -4.62 -0.97
N ILE A 72 0.62 -4.71 -1.31
CA ILE A 72 1.59 -3.62 -1.19
C ILE A 72 1.76 -2.97 -2.55
N TYR A 73 1.65 -1.65 -2.60
CA TYR A 73 1.84 -0.82 -3.78
C TYR A 73 2.99 0.15 -3.51
N VAL A 74 3.97 0.20 -4.41
CA VAL A 74 5.10 1.13 -4.28
C VAL A 74 5.27 1.95 -5.54
N ALA A 75 5.24 3.27 -5.39
CA ALA A 75 5.55 4.22 -6.44
C ALA A 75 7.06 4.50 -6.47
N GLU A 76 7.70 4.19 -7.60
CA GLU A 76 9.13 4.40 -7.83
C GLU A 76 9.36 5.45 -8.90
N ARG A 77 10.13 6.48 -8.54
CA ARG A 77 10.50 7.56 -9.47
C ARG A 77 11.54 7.13 -10.51
N THR A 78 12.31 6.09 -10.23
CA THR A 78 13.25 5.52 -11.17
C THR A 78 13.07 4.00 -11.14
N PRO A 79 12.56 3.36 -12.21
CA PRO A 79 12.43 3.84 -13.59
C PRO A 79 11.03 4.35 -14.00
N ASN A 80 10.31 5.09 -13.15
CA ASN A 80 8.92 5.54 -13.38
C ASN A 80 7.90 4.40 -13.44
N ARG A 81 7.76 3.66 -12.33
CA ARG A 81 6.83 2.54 -12.25
C ARG A 81 6.09 2.52 -10.92
N VAL A 82 4.99 1.79 -10.89
CA VAL A 82 4.33 1.36 -9.66
C VAL A 82 4.33 -0.15 -9.64
N GLN A 83 4.96 -0.74 -8.64
CA GLN A 83 4.98 -2.19 -8.46
C GLN A 83 3.95 -2.59 -7.40
N VAL A 84 3.33 -3.76 -7.60
CA VAL A 84 2.28 -4.29 -6.74
C VAL A 84 2.63 -5.71 -6.36
N TRP A 85 2.52 -6.05 -5.07
CA TRP A 85 2.82 -7.36 -4.52
C TRP A 85 1.72 -7.83 -3.59
N HIS A 86 1.55 -9.14 -3.50
CA HIS A 86 0.93 -9.73 -2.33
C HIS A 86 2.01 -9.90 -1.24
N ASP A 87 1.65 -9.71 0.03
CA ASP A 87 2.54 -9.78 1.20
C ASP A 87 3.44 -11.04 1.32
N SER A 88 3.12 -12.11 0.60
CA SER A 88 3.83 -13.39 0.62
C SER A 88 4.76 -13.63 -0.57
N SER A 89 4.85 -12.69 -1.53
CA SER A 89 5.62 -12.84 -2.76
C SER A 89 6.86 -11.94 -2.80
N SER A 90 8.01 -12.51 -3.17
CA SER A 90 9.23 -11.75 -3.48
C SER A 90 9.20 -11.08 -4.87
N ALA A 91 8.25 -11.46 -5.73
CA ALA A 91 8.08 -10.90 -7.07
C ALA A 91 6.77 -10.10 -7.18
N PRO A 92 6.77 -8.98 -7.94
CA PRO A 92 5.56 -8.19 -8.14
C PRO A 92 4.53 -8.99 -8.94
N ILE A 93 3.28 -8.97 -8.49
CA ILE A 93 2.14 -9.53 -9.21
C ILE A 93 1.69 -8.62 -10.36
N ARG A 94 2.05 -7.33 -10.30
CA ARG A 94 1.74 -6.34 -11.34
C ARG A 94 2.74 -5.20 -11.31
N VAL A 95 3.07 -4.68 -12.48
CA VAL A 95 3.90 -3.48 -12.65
C VAL A 95 3.17 -2.51 -13.59
N LEU A 96 2.89 -1.30 -13.11
CA LEU A 96 2.28 -0.22 -13.87
C LEU A 96 3.37 0.72 -14.37
N THR A 97 3.38 0.98 -15.67
CA THR A 97 4.37 1.86 -16.32
C THR A 97 3.76 2.84 -17.30
N SER A 98 2.48 2.67 -17.68
CA SER A 98 1.89 3.46 -18.75
C SER A 98 1.83 4.94 -18.39
N SER A 99 2.49 5.77 -19.20
CA SER A 99 2.45 7.23 -19.11
C SER A 99 2.91 7.83 -17.79
N LEU A 100 3.65 7.09 -16.96
CA LEU A 100 4.21 7.58 -15.70
C LEU A 100 5.48 8.41 -15.93
N SER A 101 5.56 9.54 -15.23
CA SER A 101 6.77 10.35 -15.13
C SER A 101 6.91 10.84 -13.71
N THR A 102 7.90 10.30 -13.02
CA THR A 102 8.24 10.61 -11.63
C THR A 102 7.03 10.49 -10.68
N PRO A 103 6.45 9.28 -10.52
CA PRO A 103 5.32 9.11 -9.62
C PRO A 103 5.73 9.36 -8.16
N PHE A 104 4.93 10.13 -7.43
CA PHE A 104 5.24 10.52 -6.05
C PHE A 104 4.49 9.70 -5.00
N SER A 105 3.21 9.44 -5.23
CA SER A 105 2.35 8.76 -4.27
C SER A 105 1.36 7.84 -4.96
N VAL A 106 0.81 6.92 -4.17
CA VAL A 106 -0.19 5.94 -4.61
C VAL A 106 -1.32 5.88 -3.58
N PHE A 107 -2.55 5.80 -4.07
CA PHE A 107 -3.74 5.53 -3.29
C PHE A 107 -4.58 4.48 -3.99
N VAL A 108 -5.15 3.55 -3.23
CA VAL A 108 -6.01 2.48 -3.78
C VAL A 108 -7.36 2.52 -3.09
N THR A 109 -8.42 2.55 -3.88
CA THR A 109 -9.80 2.53 -3.38
C THR A 109 -10.20 1.12 -2.96
N ILE A 110 -11.28 1.00 -2.17
CA ILE A 110 -11.84 -0.31 -1.78
C ILE A 110 -12.27 -1.18 -2.96
N ASN A 111 -12.58 -0.56 -4.11
CA ASN A 111 -12.94 -1.26 -5.35
C ASN A 111 -11.72 -1.70 -6.16
N GLY A 112 -10.50 -1.39 -5.70
CA GLY A 112 -9.25 -1.75 -6.36
C GLY A 112 -8.79 -0.79 -7.46
N ASP A 113 -9.45 0.35 -7.64
CA ASP A 113 -8.94 1.42 -8.51
C ASP A 113 -7.70 2.07 -7.88
N ILE A 114 -6.68 2.30 -8.69
CA ILE A 114 -5.37 2.81 -8.27
C ILE A 114 -5.22 4.23 -8.81
N TYR A 115 -4.92 5.17 -7.93
CA TYR A 115 -4.65 6.57 -8.23
C TYR A 115 -3.18 6.86 -7.95
N ILE A 116 -2.48 7.36 -8.96
CA ILE A 116 -1.05 7.67 -8.88
C ILE A 116 -0.87 9.16 -9.10
N ASP A 117 -0.18 9.80 -8.17
CA ASP A 117 0.32 11.16 -8.37
C ASP A 117 1.42 11.11 -9.45
N ASN A 118 1.06 11.56 -10.64
CA ASN A 118 1.93 11.68 -11.81
C ASN A 118 2.29 13.17 -12.05
N GLY A 119 2.29 13.98 -10.97
CA GLY A 119 2.42 15.42 -11.03
C GLY A 119 3.80 15.92 -11.46
N GLY A 120 4.86 15.11 -11.35
CA GLY A 120 6.23 15.60 -11.52
C GLY A 120 6.54 16.19 -12.89
N SER A 121 6.17 15.51 -13.97
CA SER A 121 6.24 16.09 -15.32
C SER A 121 4.90 16.14 -16.04
N ASN A 122 3.93 15.32 -15.63
CA ASN A 122 2.64 15.25 -16.32
C ASN A 122 1.55 16.11 -15.67
N THR A 123 1.85 16.76 -14.53
CA THR A 123 0.96 17.69 -13.81
C THR A 123 -0.47 17.16 -13.68
N ARG A 124 -0.61 15.88 -13.34
CA ARG A 124 -1.90 15.21 -13.24
C ARG A 124 -1.85 14.02 -12.30
N VAL A 125 -3.03 13.57 -11.87
CA VAL A 125 -3.24 12.29 -11.23
C VAL A 125 -3.78 11.31 -12.27
N ASP A 126 -3.14 10.16 -12.39
CA ASP A 126 -3.57 9.09 -13.29
C ASP A 126 -4.31 8.00 -12.51
N LYS A 127 -5.37 7.47 -13.13
CA LYS A 127 -6.19 6.38 -12.60
C LYS A 127 -6.03 5.13 -13.47
N TRP A 128 -5.77 4.00 -12.81
CA TRP A 128 -5.96 2.67 -13.36
C TRP A 128 -7.21 2.05 -12.75
N THR A 129 -8.13 1.61 -13.59
CA THR A 129 -9.17 0.69 -13.15
C THR A 129 -8.56 -0.67 -12.82
N LEU A 130 -9.25 -1.42 -11.96
CA LEU A 130 -8.84 -2.77 -11.59
C LEU A 130 -8.54 -3.61 -12.86
N ASN A 131 -7.39 -4.28 -12.87
CA ASN A 131 -6.86 -5.10 -13.98
C ASN A 131 -6.55 -4.37 -15.30
N SER A 132 -6.69 -3.05 -15.40
CA SER A 132 -6.27 -2.31 -16.60
C SER A 132 -4.75 -2.29 -16.77
N SER A 133 -4.24 -2.43 -17.98
CA SER A 133 -2.81 -2.19 -18.27
C SER A 133 -2.50 -0.71 -18.52
N THR A 134 -3.51 0.11 -18.76
CA THR A 134 -3.37 1.54 -19.09
C THR A 134 -4.07 2.45 -18.10
N SER A 135 -3.54 3.66 -17.97
CA SER A 135 -4.15 4.74 -17.19
C SER A 135 -5.01 5.66 -18.04
N THR A 136 -5.88 6.37 -17.35
CA THR A 136 -6.53 7.59 -17.82
C THR A 136 -6.22 8.72 -16.85
N SER A 137 -6.16 9.97 -17.32
CA SER A 137 -6.04 11.11 -16.41
C SER A 137 -7.34 11.26 -15.62
N ALA A 138 -7.24 11.27 -14.30
CA ALA A 138 -8.38 11.47 -13.41
C ALA A 138 -8.58 12.96 -13.10
N MET A 139 -7.49 13.72 -12.99
CA MET A 139 -7.50 15.17 -12.80
C MET A 139 -6.14 15.77 -13.14
N TYR A 140 -6.11 17.06 -13.52
CA TYR A 140 -4.89 17.85 -13.63
C TYR A 140 -4.63 18.59 -12.30
N VAL A 141 -3.35 18.82 -11.98
CA VAL A 141 -2.88 19.52 -10.77
C VAL A 141 -1.96 20.67 -11.11
#